data_AF-A0A259N9D6-F1
#
_entry.id   AF-A0A259N9D6-F1
#
_cell.length_a   1.000
_cell.length_b   1.000
_cell.length_c   1.000
_cell.angle_alpha   90.00
_cell.angle_beta   90.00
_cell.angle_gamma   90.00
#
_symmetry.space_group_name_H-M   'P 1'
#
loop_
_entity.id
_entity.type
_entity.pdbx_description
1 polymer ?
#
loop_
_entity_poly.entity_id
_entity_poly.type
_entity_poly.pdbx_seq_one_letter_code
_entity_poly.pdbx_strand_id
1 'polypeptide(L)'
;MAEFYYQIKGRMPGKEGSYSEWAWPPVFSGIVEAEGRKEAKAKIEEDYGRQFPMRVLRKDMDEHEYLLHIRELAPGDVYLRRRFLDTACKECGTPFKLIDKYNDPYADHRGPDYCSERCASAGKKRELLDFNLAAEGRLPAVIYQVRQKATGKVYIGQTIQAFTLRWWQHLTTPSDCKFHEALKSSPITDWEFSVIEVVEYPPECKNKLAYLTDRERFWIETFNSVANGFNTTLPAKISPQEPLDLEAAF
;
A
#
# COMPACT_ATOMS: atom_id res chain seq x y z
N MET A 1 24.19 -22.31 6.79
CA MET A 1 25.05 -21.11 6.68
C MET A 1 24.32 -19.95 7.32
N ALA A 2 25.04 -19.08 8.03
CA ALA A 2 24.45 -17.89 8.65
C ALA A 2 24.57 -16.70 7.70
N GLU A 3 23.61 -15.79 7.77
CA GLU A 3 23.67 -14.52 7.04
C GLU A 3 24.43 -13.49 7.87
N PHE A 4 25.37 -12.79 7.25
CA PHE A 4 26.13 -11.72 7.87
C PHE A 4 25.82 -10.40 7.19
N TYR A 5 25.30 -9.44 7.96
CA TYR A 5 25.14 -8.07 7.51
C TYR A 5 26.44 -7.32 7.70
N TYR A 6 26.93 -6.68 6.64
CA TYR A 6 28.15 -5.89 6.66
C TYR A 6 27.91 -4.45 6.23
N GLN A 7 28.70 -3.54 6.80
CA GLN A 7 28.76 -2.13 6.45
C GLN A 7 30.20 -1.74 6.18
N ILE A 8 30.42 -1.06 5.05
CA ILE A 8 31.69 -0.41 4.72
C ILE A 8 31.50 1.08 5.03
N LYS A 9 32.20 1.57 6.04
CA LYS A 9 32.20 2.99 6.40
C LYS A 9 33.44 3.65 5.80
N GLY A 10 33.24 4.73 5.05
CA GLY A 10 34.33 5.57 4.58
C GLY A 10 34.81 6.48 5.71
N ARG A 11 36.05 6.93 5.63
CA ARG A 11 36.60 7.94 6.52
C ARG A 11 36.00 9.30 6.21
N MET A 12 35.59 10.04 7.23
CA MET A 12 35.29 11.47 7.12
C MET A 12 36.34 12.24 7.93
N PRO A 13 37.25 12.99 7.29
CA PRO A 13 38.17 13.85 8.04
C PRO A 13 37.34 14.86 8.83
N GLY A 14 37.58 14.92 10.14
CA GLY A 14 36.75 15.60 11.12
C GLY A 14 36.20 16.95 10.64
N LYS A 15 34.87 17.00 10.42
CA LYS A 15 34.13 18.26 10.52
C LYS A 15 34.12 18.67 12.00
N GLU A 16 34.42 19.94 12.29
CA GLU A 16 34.29 20.50 13.64
C GLU A 16 32.92 20.09 14.24
N GLY A 17 32.94 19.37 15.36
CA GLY A 17 31.74 18.91 16.07
C GLY A 17 31.27 17.48 15.80
N SER A 18 31.95 16.67 14.96
CA SER A 18 31.60 15.25 14.78
C SER A 18 32.21 14.36 15.86
N TYR A 19 31.39 13.52 16.51
CA TYR A 19 31.82 12.51 17.48
C TYR A 19 32.43 11.24 16.82
N SER A 20 32.38 11.11 15.49
CA SER A 20 32.90 9.94 14.77
C SER A 20 33.70 10.36 13.53
N GLU A 21 34.87 9.72 13.36
CA GLU A 21 35.75 9.84 12.18
C GLU A 21 35.26 8.95 11.01
N TRP A 22 34.20 8.17 11.22
CA TRP A 22 33.64 7.24 10.24
C TRP A 22 32.30 7.75 9.71
N ALA A 23 32.12 7.59 8.41
CA ALA A 23 30.95 8.09 7.72
C ALA A 23 29.65 7.45 8.23
N TRP A 24 28.64 8.30 8.46
CA TRP A 24 27.25 7.91 8.57
C TRP A 24 26.41 8.80 7.65
N PRO A 25 25.64 8.24 6.69
CA PRO A 25 25.46 6.82 6.38
C PRO A 25 26.75 6.09 5.94
N PRO A 26 26.78 4.74 6.02
CA PRO A 26 27.89 3.96 5.46
C PRO A 26 27.99 4.15 3.93
N VAL A 27 29.17 3.93 3.38
CA VAL A 27 29.42 3.99 1.92
C VAL A 27 28.70 2.83 1.24
N PHE A 28 28.75 1.64 1.85
CA PHE A 28 28.06 0.48 1.32
C PHE A 28 27.53 -0.40 2.44
N SER A 29 26.44 -1.10 2.19
CA SER A 29 25.85 -2.12 3.07
C SER A 29 25.40 -3.32 2.28
N GLY A 30 25.71 -4.52 2.78
CA GLY A 30 25.42 -5.79 2.10
C GLY A 30 25.08 -6.93 3.06
N ILE A 31 24.67 -8.06 2.49
CA ILE A 31 24.57 -9.36 3.19
C ILE A 31 25.46 -10.36 2.46
N VAL A 32 26.14 -11.23 3.23
CA VAL A 32 26.90 -12.37 2.72
C VAL A 32 26.56 -13.62 3.54
N GLU A 33 26.50 -14.78 2.89
CA GLU A 33 26.32 -16.07 3.56
C GLU A 33 27.67 -16.72 3.86
N ALA A 34 27.88 -17.11 5.13
CA ALA A 34 29.12 -17.77 5.56
C ALA A 34 28.87 -18.67 6.78
N GLU A 35 29.82 -19.56 7.10
CA GLU A 35 29.79 -20.38 8.32
C GLU A 35 30.23 -19.59 9.55
N GLY A 36 30.99 -18.51 9.37
CA GLY A 36 31.42 -17.67 10.46
C GLY A 36 31.95 -16.31 10.03
N ARG A 37 32.18 -15.44 11.03
CA ARG A 37 32.60 -14.04 10.81
C ARG A 37 33.92 -13.89 10.05
N LYS A 38 34.86 -14.83 10.24
CA LYS A 38 36.16 -14.82 9.53
C LYS A 38 36.00 -15.14 8.05
N GLU A 39 35.17 -16.13 7.73
CA GLU A 39 34.87 -16.50 6.34
C GLU A 39 34.04 -15.42 5.66
N ALA A 40 33.05 -14.83 6.35
CA ALA A 40 32.29 -13.69 5.86
C ALA A 40 33.22 -12.52 5.49
N LYS A 41 34.21 -12.24 6.35
CA LYS A 41 35.23 -11.22 6.07
C LYS A 41 36.05 -11.57 4.81
N ALA A 42 36.53 -12.81 4.70
CA ALA A 42 37.33 -13.24 3.55
C ALA A 42 36.57 -13.10 2.23
N LYS A 43 35.29 -13.51 2.19
CA LYS A 43 34.41 -13.33 1.02
C LYS A 43 34.25 -11.86 0.65
N ILE A 44 34.02 -10.99 1.63
CA ILE A 44 33.93 -9.54 1.38
C ILE A 44 35.26 -8.99 0.85
N GLU A 45 36.40 -9.38 1.42
CA GLU A 45 37.70 -8.89 0.92
C GLU A 45 38.02 -9.38 -0.50
N GLU A 46 37.56 -10.59 -0.86
CA GLU A 46 37.63 -11.15 -2.21
C GLU A 46 36.71 -10.40 -3.19
N ASP A 47 35.44 -10.19 -2.85
CA ASP A 47 34.44 -9.52 -3.70
C ASP A 47 34.87 -8.09 -4.09
N TYR A 48 35.52 -7.38 -3.18
CA TYR A 48 35.98 -6.00 -3.39
C TYR A 48 37.47 -5.90 -3.77
N GLY A 49 38.20 -7.01 -3.78
CA GLY A 49 39.64 -7.05 -4.06
C GLY A 49 40.50 -6.19 -3.13
N ARG A 50 40.04 -5.95 -1.88
CA ARG A 50 40.72 -5.07 -0.91
C ARG A 50 40.57 -5.61 0.50
N GLN A 51 41.61 -5.43 1.32
CA GLN A 51 41.54 -5.73 2.74
C GLN A 51 40.88 -4.60 3.52
N PHE A 52 40.02 -4.96 4.47
CA PHE A 52 39.34 -4.00 5.33
C PHE A 52 39.68 -4.22 6.82
N PRO A 53 40.13 -3.18 7.53
CA PRO A 53 40.28 -3.27 8.98
C PRO A 53 38.90 -3.30 9.64
N MET A 54 38.78 -4.11 10.69
CA MET A 54 37.56 -4.15 11.53
C MET A 54 37.64 -3.23 12.75
N ARG A 55 38.86 -2.81 13.10
CA ARG A 55 39.17 -1.90 14.18
C ARG A 55 40.38 -1.08 13.76
N VAL A 56 40.27 0.23 13.86
CA VAL A 56 41.35 1.18 13.59
C VAL A 56 41.52 2.03 14.85
N LEU A 57 42.76 2.17 15.32
CA LEU A 57 43.08 3.05 16.44
C LEU A 57 43.19 4.50 15.93
N ARG A 58 42.95 5.47 16.81
CA ARG A 58 42.99 6.90 16.44
C ARG A 58 44.32 7.33 15.80
N LYS A 59 45.43 6.66 16.16
CA LYS A 59 46.78 6.93 15.64
C LYS A 59 46.96 6.49 14.19
N ASP A 60 46.21 5.48 13.75
CA ASP A 60 46.37 4.82 12.44
C ASP A 60 45.23 5.20 11.48
N MET A 61 44.44 6.22 11.85
CA MET A 61 43.31 6.69 11.05
C MET A 61 43.75 7.26 9.70
N ASP A 62 44.97 7.79 9.62
CA ASP A 62 45.54 8.33 8.38
C ASP A 62 45.90 7.26 7.36
N GLU A 63 46.10 6.02 7.81
CA GLU A 63 46.50 4.88 6.97
C GLU A 63 45.29 4.10 6.42
N HIS A 64 44.08 4.35 6.94
CA HIS A 64 42.88 3.59 6.61
C HIS A 64 41.72 4.47 6.15
N GLU A 65 41.33 4.31 4.89
CA GLU A 65 40.19 5.02 4.29
C GLU A 65 38.83 4.39 4.61
N TYR A 66 38.81 3.10 4.97
CA TYR A 66 37.58 2.33 5.14
C TYR A 66 37.62 1.48 6.41
N LEU A 67 36.46 1.27 7.01
CA LEU A 67 36.24 0.39 8.15
C LEU A 67 35.11 -0.59 7.83
N LEU A 68 35.36 -1.88 8.07
CA LEU A 68 34.37 -2.94 7.88
C LEU A 68 33.72 -3.34 9.19
N HIS A 69 32.40 -3.21 9.26
CA HIS A 69 31.59 -3.68 10.37
C HIS A 69 30.73 -4.87 9.94
N ILE A 70 31.03 -6.06 10.47
CA ILE A 70 30.26 -7.29 10.23
C ILE A 70 29.53 -7.69 11.50
N ARG A 71 28.23 -8.00 11.37
CA ARG A 71 27.42 -8.67 12.39
C ARG A 71 26.66 -9.84 11.79
N GLU A 72 26.44 -10.88 12.59
CA GLU A 72 25.51 -11.95 12.25
C GLU A 72 24.09 -11.40 12.25
N LEU A 73 23.30 -11.79 11.26
CA LEU A 73 21.91 -11.38 11.10
C LEU A 73 21.03 -12.40 11.80
N ALA A 74 20.37 -11.98 12.88
CA ALA A 74 19.46 -12.84 13.61
C ALA A 74 18.28 -13.27 12.71
N PRO A 75 17.80 -14.53 12.78
CA PRO A 75 16.69 -15.00 11.94
C PRO A 75 15.40 -14.18 12.06
N GLY A 76 15.19 -13.51 13.20
CA GLY A 76 14.03 -12.66 13.47
C GLY A 76 14.17 -11.20 13.02
N ASP A 77 15.30 -10.76 12.44
CA ASP A 77 15.49 -9.38 12.02
C ASP A 77 14.84 -9.11 10.64
N VAL A 78 13.52 -9.10 10.63
CA VAL A 78 12.69 -8.85 9.45
C VAL A 78 12.94 -7.45 8.88
N TYR A 79 13.25 -6.47 9.74
CA TYR A 79 13.44 -5.08 9.34
C TYR A 79 14.66 -4.91 8.43
N LEU A 80 15.81 -5.50 8.80
CA LEU A 80 17.00 -5.46 7.94
C LEU A 80 16.81 -6.30 6.69
N ARG A 81 16.29 -7.53 6.81
CA ARG A 81 16.07 -8.42 5.67
C ARG A 81 15.19 -7.78 4.60
N ARG A 82 14.15 -7.05 5.00
CA ARG A 82 13.25 -6.35 4.08
C ARG A 82 13.98 -5.39 3.14
N ARG A 83 15.13 -4.82 3.54
CA ARG A 83 15.91 -3.91 2.68
C ARG A 83 16.51 -4.59 1.46
N PHE A 84 16.73 -5.90 1.53
CA PHE A 84 17.38 -6.72 0.50
C PHE A 84 16.38 -7.48 -0.37
N LEU A 85 15.09 -7.45 -0.03
CA LEU A 85 14.03 -8.09 -0.81
C LEU A 85 13.58 -7.19 -1.95
N ASP A 86 13.21 -7.82 -3.06
CA ASP A 86 12.60 -7.13 -4.18
C ASP A 86 11.23 -6.59 -3.79
N THR A 87 11.07 -5.28 -3.92
CA THR A 87 9.83 -4.56 -3.66
C THR A 87 9.34 -3.92 -4.95
N ALA A 88 8.06 -4.09 -5.28
CA ALA A 88 7.47 -3.46 -6.44
C ALA A 88 7.14 -1.99 -6.15
N CYS A 89 7.50 -1.09 -7.08
CA CYS A 89 7.11 0.32 -6.99
C CYS A 89 5.59 0.49 -7.06
N LYS A 90 5.01 1.26 -6.14
CA LYS A 90 3.57 1.52 -6.10
C LYS A 90 3.02 2.25 -7.34
N GLU A 91 3.85 2.99 -8.07
CA GLU A 91 3.42 3.65 -9.32
C GLU A 91 3.66 2.85 -10.58
N CYS A 92 4.89 2.38 -10.82
CA CYS A 92 5.25 1.76 -12.10
C CYS A 92 5.41 0.24 -12.04
N GLY A 93 5.31 -0.38 -10.86
CA GLY A 93 5.45 -1.82 -10.67
C GLY A 93 6.89 -2.36 -10.84
N THR A 94 7.86 -1.52 -11.20
CA THR A 94 9.26 -1.95 -11.37
C THR A 94 9.81 -2.51 -10.05
N PRO A 95 10.40 -3.71 -10.04
CA PRO A 95 11.02 -4.26 -8.84
C PRO A 95 12.32 -3.50 -8.53
N PHE A 96 12.53 -3.21 -7.25
CA PHE A 96 13.78 -2.62 -6.75
C PHE A 96 14.06 -3.10 -5.33
N LYS A 97 15.34 -3.08 -4.94
CA LYS A 97 15.75 -3.30 -3.55
C LYS A 97 16.03 -1.97 -2.88
N LEU A 98 15.56 -1.82 -1.65
CA LEU A 98 15.78 -0.59 -0.89
C LEU A 98 17.27 -0.37 -0.58
N ILE A 99 18.04 -1.45 -0.40
CA ILE A 99 19.47 -1.37 -0.13
C ILE A 99 20.26 -0.75 -1.29
N ASP A 100 19.89 -1.04 -2.53
CA ASP A 100 20.58 -0.51 -3.72
C ASP A 100 20.49 1.02 -3.75
N LYS A 101 19.33 1.55 -3.36
CA LYS A 101 19.09 2.99 -3.23
C LYS A 101 19.87 3.64 -2.08
N TYR A 102 20.22 2.88 -1.04
CA TYR A 102 21.07 3.37 0.04
C TYR A 102 22.54 3.35 -0.32
N ASN A 103 22.94 2.38 -1.14
CA ASN A 103 24.30 2.22 -1.64
C ASN A 103 24.62 3.14 -2.83
N ASP A 104 23.61 3.61 -3.57
CA ASP A 104 23.79 4.57 -4.66
C ASP A 104 23.80 6.02 -4.14
N PRO A 105 24.93 6.73 -4.20
CA PRO A 105 25.00 8.14 -3.79
C PRO A 105 24.16 9.06 -4.68
N TYR A 106 23.85 8.65 -5.92
CA TYR A 106 23.08 9.41 -6.89
C TYR A 106 21.60 9.04 -6.93
N ALA A 107 21.15 8.14 -6.04
CA ALA A 107 19.74 7.81 -5.91
C ALA A 107 18.92 9.08 -5.61
N ASP A 108 18.02 9.43 -6.53
CA ASP A 108 17.15 10.61 -6.47
C ASP A 108 16.06 10.49 -5.39
N HIS A 109 15.73 9.26 -5.00
CA HIS A 109 14.73 8.96 -3.98
C HIS A 109 15.23 7.84 -3.07
N ARG A 110 15.01 7.94 -1.75
CA ARG A 110 15.44 6.93 -0.75
C ARG A 110 14.30 6.28 0.04
N GLY A 111 13.05 6.55 -0.33
CA GLY A 111 11.87 5.95 0.30
C GLY A 111 11.70 4.46 -0.02
N PRO A 112 10.94 3.70 0.78
CA PRO A 112 10.73 2.27 0.60
C PRO A 112 9.70 1.90 -0.47
N ASP A 113 8.88 2.86 -0.92
CA ASP A 113 7.65 2.57 -1.69
C ASP A 113 7.77 2.83 -3.20
N TYR A 114 8.71 3.71 -3.58
CA TYR A 114 8.85 4.18 -4.95
C TYR A 114 10.27 3.97 -5.47
N CYS A 115 10.42 3.66 -6.76
CA CYS A 115 11.74 3.43 -7.34
C CYS A 115 12.53 4.73 -7.57
N SER A 116 11.84 5.86 -7.80
CA SER A 116 12.43 7.16 -8.17
C SER A 116 11.59 8.33 -7.65
N GLU A 117 12.16 9.53 -7.66
CA GLU A 117 11.49 10.75 -7.16
C GLU A 117 10.30 11.13 -8.06
N ARG A 118 10.42 10.84 -9.36
CA ARG A 118 9.32 10.98 -10.32
C ARG A 118 8.10 10.14 -9.92
N CYS A 119 8.33 8.88 -9.54
CA CYS A 119 7.25 7.98 -9.12
C CYS A 119 6.67 8.43 -7.76
N ALA A 120 7.53 8.83 -6.82
CA ALA A 120 7.06 9.33 -5.53
C ALA A 120 6.17 10.59 -5.69
N SER A 121 6.60 11.52 -6.54
CA SER A 121 5.84 12.73 -6.87
C SER A 121 4.52 12.43 -7.59
N ALA A 122 4.52 11.48 -8.54
CA ALA A 122 3.31 11.06 -9.24
C ALA A 122 2.30 10.38 -8.31
N GLY A 123 2.76 9.49 -7.43
CA GLY A 123 1.92 8.83 -6.43
C GLY A 123 1.32 9.83 -5.45
N LYS A 124 2.12 10.75 -4.92
CA LYS A 124 1.63 11.84 -4.06
C LYS A 124 0.58 12.71 -4.77
N LYS A 125 0.77 13.02 -6.06
CA LYS A 125 -0.20 13.78 -6.83
C LYS A 125 -1.51 12.99 -7.00
N ARG A 126 -1.44 11.68 -7.22
CA ARG A 126 -2.62 10.80 -7.29
C ARG A 126 -3.35 10.75 -5.95
N GLU A 127 -2.63 10.54 -4.84
CA GLU A 127 -3.20 10.55 -3.49
C GLU A 127 -3.89 11.90 -3.18
N LEU A 128 -3.29 13.02 -3.56
CA LEU A 128 -3.91 14.35 -3.40
C LEU A 128 -5.14 14.52 -4.29
N LEU A 129 -5.12 14.02 -5.52
CA LEU A 129 -6.29 14.04 -6.39
C LEU A 129 -7.42 13.19 -5.79
N ASP A 130 -7.13 11.98 -5.33
CA ASP A 130 -8.10 11.10 -4.70
C ASP A 130 -8.67 11.73 -3.42
N PHE A 131 -7.81 12.37 -2.61
CA PHE A 131 -8.23 13.10 -1.41
C PHE A 131 -9.09 14.32 -1.75
N ASN A 132 -8.72 15.11 -2.76
CA ASN A 132 -9.50 16.26 -3.20
C ASN A 132 -10.84 15.82 -3.80
N LEU A 133 -10.88 14.74 -4.58
CA LEU A 133 -12.12 14.14 -5.08
C LEU A 133 -13.01 13.70 -3.92
N ALA A 134 -12.44 13.11 -2.86
CA ALA A 134 -13.17 12.75 -1.65
C ALA A 134 -13.68 13.99 -0.88
N ALA A 135 -12.86 15.03 -0.72
CA ALA A 135 -13.19 16.24 0.02
C ALA A 135 -14.22 17.12 -0.71
N GLU A 136 -14.15 17.18 -2.05
CA GLU A 136 -15.08 17.92 -2.90
C GLU A 136 -16.37 17.14 -3.21
N GLY A 137 -16.53 15.92 -2.69
CA GLY A 137 -17.68 15.06 -2.97
C GLY A 137 -17.79 14.63 -4.45
N ARG A 138 -16.65 14.62 -5.16
CA ARG A 138 -16.53 14.30 -6.59
C ARG A 138 -16.05 12.87 -6.84
N LEU A 139 -16.04 12.01 -5.83
CA LEU A 139 -15.80 10.58 -6.05
C LEU A 139 -16.86 10.05 -7.03
N PRO A 140 -16.46 9.20 -7.98
CA PRO A 140 -17.42 8.58 -8.87
C PRO A 140 -18.41 7.76 -8.04
N ALA A 141 -19.68 7.81 -8.41
CA ALA A 141 -20.67 6.96 -7.79
C ALA A 141 -20.34 5.50 -8.11
N VAL A 142 -20.51 4.61 -7.15
CA VAL A 142 -20.21 3.19 -7.33
C VAL A 142 -21.39 2.33 -6.90
N ILE A 143 -21.56 1.23 -7.62
CA ILE A 143 -22.37 0.10 -7.18
C ILE A 143 -21.42 -0.94 -6.59
N TYR A 144 -21.70 -1.36 -5.36
CA TYR A 144 -20.92 -2.36 -4.64
C TYR A 144 -21.77 -3.60 -4.34
N GLN A 145 -21.06 -4.69 -4.08
CA GLN A 145 -21.60 -5.97 -3.67
C GLN A 145 -20.97 -6.38 -2.33
N VAL A 146 -21.81 -6.92 -1.46
CA VAL A 146 -21.38 -7.60 -0.22
C VAL A 146 -21.90 -9.03 -0.27
N ARG A 147 -20.98 -9.99 -0.44
CA ARG A 147 -21.30 -11.41 -0.61
C ARG A 147 -20.97 -12.19 0.66
N GLN A 148 -21.89 -13.03 1.10
CA GLN A 148 -21.62 -14.02 2.12
C GLN A 148 -21.03 -15.28 1.46
N LYS A 149 -19.84 -15.70 1.88
CA LYS A 149 -19.13 -16.84 1.28
C LYS A 149 -19.85 -18.15 1.56
N ALA A 150 -20.33 -18.37 2.78
CA ALA A 150 -21.03 -19.60 3.17
C ALA A 150 -22.29 -19.88 2.35
N THR A 151 -23.10 -18.86 2.06
CA THR A 151 -24.40 -19.03 1.38
C THR A 151 -24.38 -18.61 -0.09
N GLY A 152 -23.36 -17.87 -0.52
CA GLY A 152 -23.28 -17.25 -1.83
C GLY A 152 -24.27 -16.09 -2.05
N LYS A 153 -25.10 -15.76 -1.06
CA LYS A 153 -26.09 -14.67 -1.12
C LYS A 153 -25.39 -13.31 -1.11
N VAL A 154 -26.02 -12.33 -1.74
CA VAL A 154 -25.41 -11.01 -1.95
C VAL A 154 -26.34 -9.87 -1.54
N TYR A 155 -25.73 -8.78 -1.08
CA TYR A 155 -26.33 -7.46 -0.94
C TYR A 155 -25.73 -6.56 -2.01
N ILE A 156 -26.55 -5.81 -2.72
CA ILE A 156 -26.14 -4.77 -3.67
C ILE A 156 -26.49 -3.42 -3.08
N GLY A 157 -25.58 -2.47 -3.14
CA GLY A 157 -25.83 -1.10 -2.72
C GLY A 157 -25.14 -0.08 -3.61
N GLN A 158 -25.57 1.17 -3.53
CA GLN A 158 -24.94 2.31 -4.19
C GLN A 158 -24.32 3.29 -3.19
N THR A 159 -23.29 4.03 -3.61
CA THR A 159 -22.75 5.15 -2.82
C THR A 159 -22.08 6.19 -3.71
N ILE A 160 -22.19 7.47 -3.30
CA ILE A 160 -21.43 8.60 -3.84
C ILE A 160 -20.28 9.01 -2.92
N GLN A 161 -20.22 8.45 -1.70
CA GLN A 161 -19.11 8.57 -0.77
C GLN A 161 -18.05 7.50 -1.07
N ALA A 162 -16.87 7.62 -0.47
CA ALA A 162 -15.87 6.55 -0.50
C ALA A 162 -16.50 5.21 -0.09
N PHE A 163 -16.39 4.19 -0.94
CA PHE A 163 -17.07 2.90 -0.72
C PHE A 163 -16.62 2.21 0.56
N THR A 164 -15.34 2.37 0.93
CA THR A 164 -14.81 1.86 2.20
C THR A 164 -15.51 2.47 3.42
N LEU A 165 -15.82 3.78 3.37
CA LEU A 165 -16.58 4.45 4.42
C LEU A 165 -18.03 3.92 4.47
N ARG A 166 -18.66 3.72 3.31
CA ARG A 166 -20.00 3.14 3.24
C ARG A 166 -20.04 1.71 3.82
N TRP A 167 -19.05 0.89 3.50
CA TRP A 167 -18.92 -0.46 4.07
C TRP A 167 -18.72 -0.40 5.59
N TRP A 168 -17.87 0.51 6.08
CA TRP A 168 -17.68 0.71 7.51
C TRP A 168 -18.98 1.11 8.23
N GLN A 169 -19.79 2.00 7.64
CA GLN A 169 -21.11 2.35 8.18
C GLN A 169 -22.05 1.15 8.31
N HIS A 170 -22.01 0.18 7.38
CA HIS A 170 -22.82 -1.05 7.52
C HIS A 170 -22.39 -1.89 8.72
N LEU A 171 -21.12 -1.83 9.12
CA LEU A 171 -20.58 -2.56 10.26
C LEU A 171 -20.84 -1.84 11.59
N THR A 172 -20.76 -0.51 11.63
CA THR A 172 -20.82 0.27 12.87
C THR A 172 -22.18 0.88 13.17
N THR A 173 -22.99 1.14 12.14
CA THR A 173 -24.34 1.72 12.25
C THR A 173 -25.37 0.82 11.55
N PRO A 174 -25.57 -0.43 12.02
CA PRO A 174 -26.53 -1.33 11.41
C PRO A 174 -27.97 -0.90 11.70
N SER A 175 -28.82 -1.04 10.69
CA SER A 175 -30.28 -0.92 10.80
C SER A 175 -30.94 -2.29 10.96
N ASP A 176 -32.23 -2.34 11.23
CA ASP A 176 -33.00 -3.58 11.33
C ASP A 176 -33.47 -4.01 9.93
N CYS A 177 -32.53 -4.50 9.12
CA CYS A 177 -32.82 -5.11 7.84
C CYS A 177 -32.14 -6.47 7.69
N LYS A 178 -32.66 -7.32 6.80
CA LYS A 178 -32.16 -8.68 6.61
C LYS A 178 -30.66 -8.77 6.30
N PHE A 179 -30.10 -7.73 5.67
CA PHE A 179 -28.66 -7.64 5.43
C PHE A 179 -27.88 -7.47 6.74
N HIS A 180 -28.26 -6.50 7.56
CA HIS A 180 -27.58 -6.20 8.82
C HIS A 180 -27.78 -7.29 9.87
N GLU A 181 -28.93 -7.96 9.89
CA GLU A 181 -29.17 -9.15 10.72
C GLU A 181 -28.24 -10.30 10.33
N ALA A 182 -28.09 -10.57 9.02
CA ALA A 182 -27.16 -11.58 8.53
C ALA A 182 -25.70 -11.22 8.87
N LEU A 183 -25.34 -9.95 8.72
CA LEU A 183 -23.99 -9.44 9.02
C LEU A 183 -23.64 -9.54 10.52
N LYS A 184 -24.61 -9.33 11.41
CA LYS A 184 -24.44 -9.50 12.87
C LYS A 184 -24.34 -10.97 13.30
N SER A 185 -25.04 -11.87 12.59
CA SER A 185 -25.15 -13.29 12.96
C SER A 185 -24.02 -14.17 12.42
N SER A 186 -23.07 -13.61 11.67
CA SER A 186 -21.96 -14.34 11.07
C SER A 186 -20.63 -13.58 11.23
N PRO A 187 -19.48 -14.28 11.26
CA PRO A 187 -18.19 -13.63 11.42
C PRO A 187 -17.84 -12.80 10.18
N ILE A 188 -17.22 -11.63 10.36
CA ILE A 188 -16.85 -10.73 9.26
C ILE A 188 -15.96 -11.39 8.19
N THR A 189 -15.20 -12.42 8.55
CA THR A 189 -14.34 -13.20 7.63
C THR A 189 -15.12 -14.01 6.59
N ASP A 190 -16.40 -14.29 6.87
CA ASP A 190 -17.35 -14.93 5.94
C ASP A 190 -17.86 -13.96 4.86
N TRP A 191 -17.52 -12.67 4.95
CA TRP A 191 -17.99 -11.65 4.02
C TRP A 191 -16.90 -11.20 3.04
N GLU A 192 -17.33 -10.91 1.82
CA GLU A 192 -16.52 -10.38 0.74
C GLU A 192 -17.16 -9.08 0.25
N PHE A 193 -16.37 -8.01 0.24
CA PHE A 193 -16.79 -6.67 -0.19
C PHE A 193 -16.10 -6.35 -1.52
N SER A 194 -16.88 -6.00 -2.54
CA SER A 194 -16.37 -5.69 -3.87
C SER A 194 -17.12 -4.52 -4.49
N VAL A 195 -16.43 -3.76 -5.35
CA VAL A 195 -17.07 -2.79 -6.25
C VAL A 195 -17.35 -3.50 -7.57
N ILE A 196 -18.60 -3.46 -8.04
CA ILE A 196 -19.03 -4.16 -9.27
C ILE A 196 -19.24 -3.20 -10.44
N GLU A 197 -19.48 -1.92 -10.17
CA GLU A 197 -19.55 -0.87 -11.20
C GLU A 197 -19.06 0.47 -10.64
N VAL A 198 -18.18 1.13 -11.39
CA VAL A 198 -17.90 2.57 -11.22
C VAL A 198 -18.76 3.29 -12.24
N VAL A 199 -19.73 4.08 -11.77
CA VAL A 199 -20.81 4.62 -12.62
C VAL A 199 -20.30 5.85 -13.37
N GLU A 200 -20.26 5.73 -14.69
CA GLU A 200 -20.04 6.83 -15.60
C GLU A 200 -21.39 7.42 -16.04
N TYR A 201 -21.57 8.71 -15.81
CA TYR A 201 -22.79 9.41 -16.21
C TYR A 201 -22.70 9.85 -17.67
N PRO A 202 -23.71 9.55 -18.51
CA PRO A 202 -23.80 10.11 -19.85
C PRO A 202 -23.76 11.65 -19.82
N PRO A 203 -23.12 12.32 -20.80
CA PRO A 203 -23.06 13.79 -20.86
C PRO A 203 -24.44 14.47 -20.78
N GLU A 204 -25.45 13.85 -21.37
CA GLU A 204 -26.85 14.28 -21.42
C GLU A 204 -27.69 13.84 -20.20
N CYS A 205 -27.08 13.23 -19.18
CA CYS A 205 -27.80 12.74 -18.00
C CYS A 205 -28.36 13.89 -17.16
N LYS A 206 -29.67 14.13 -17.29
CA LYS A 206 -30.40 15.15 -16.53
C LYS A 206 -30.48 14.85 -15.04
N ASN A 207 -30.60 13.57 -14.66
CA ASN A 207 -30.79 13.16 -13.28
C ASN A 207 -29.83 12.04 -12.87
N LYS A 208 -28.71 12.42 -12.25
CA LYS A 208 -27.67 11.50 -11.78
C LYS A 208 -28.15 10.53 -10.70
N LEU A 209 -29.05 10.97 -9.82
CA LEU A 209 -29.58 10.10 -8.77
C LEU A 209 -30.49 9.02 -9.36
N ALA A 210 -31.40 9.41 -10.25
CA ALA A 210 -32.27 8.46 -10.96
C ALA A 210 -31.44 7.44 -11.77
N TYR A 211 -30.40 7.91 -12.47
CA TYR A 211 -29.49 7.03 -13.21
C TYR A 211 -28.78 6.04 -12.27
N LEU A 212 -28.23 6.53 -11.15
CA LEU A 212 -27.56 5.68 -10.17
C LEU A 212 -28.51 4.61 -9.59
N THR A 213 -29.73 5.00 -9.24
CA THR A 213 -30.77 4.09 -8.75
C THR A 213 -31.19 3.05 -9.79
N ASP A 214 -31.24 3.43 -11.08
CA ASP A 214 -31.49 2.49 -12.17
C ASP A 214 -30.34 1.48 -12.33
N ARG A 215 -29.08 1.92 -12.18
CA ARG A 215 -27.91 1.01 -12.17
C ARG A 215 -27.93 0.06 -10.97
N GLU A 216 -28.24 0.55 -9.78
CA GLU A 216 -28.40 -0.29 -8.58
C GLU A 216 -29.49 -1.35 -8.81
N ARG A 217 -30.64 -0.93 -9.32
CA ARG A 217 -31.76 -1.80 -9.65
C ARG A 217 -31.35 -2.88 -10.67
N PHE A 218 -30.66 -2.51 -11.75
CA PHE A 218 -30.16 -3.45 -12.75
C PHE A 218 -29.34 -4.59 -12.12
N TRP A 219 -28.44 -4.25 -11.18
CA TRP A 219 -27.63 -5.26 -10.49
C TRP A 219 -28.41 -6.07 -9.47
N ILE A 220 -29.35 -5.46 -8.74
CA ILE A 220 -30.26 -6.18 -7.84
C ILE A 220 -31.06 -7.24 -8.62
N GLU A 221 -31.57 -6.88 -9.81
CA GLU A 221 -32.29 -7.79 -10.70
C GLU A 221 -31.34 -8.88 -11.25
N THR A 222 -30.15 -8.49 -11.71
CA THR A 222 -29.14 -9.42 -12.26
C THR A 222 -28.72 -10.49 -11.26
N PHE A 223 -28.52 -10.12 -10.00
CA PHE A 223 -28.16 -11.06 -8.93
C PHE A 223 -29.35 -11.66 -8.20
N ASN A 224 -30.59 -11.28 -8.57
CA ASN A 224 -31.82 -11.64 -7.87
C ASN A 224 -31.71 -11.46 -6.34
N SER A 225 -31.08 -10.36 -5.90
CA SER A 225 -30.67 -10.19 -4.49
C SER A 225 -31.84 -9.82 -3.56
N VAL A 226 -33.04 -9.60 -4.11
CA VAL A 226 -34.27 -9.46 -3.30
C VAL A 226 -34.79 -10.83 -2.86
N ALA A 227 -35.04 -11.73 -3.80
CA ALA A 227 -35.59 -13.06 -3.49
C ALA A 227 -34.51 -14.02 -2.97
N ASN A 228 -33.30 -13.96 -3.56
CA ASN A 228 -32.18 -14.85 -3.24
C ASN A 228 -30.96 -14.10 -2.68
N GLY A 229 -31.21 -13.03 -1.90
CA GLY A 229 -30.14 -12.25 -1.31
C GLY A 229 -30.59 -11.38 -0.15
N PHE A 230 -29.82 -10.32 0.10
CA PHE A 230 -29.93 -9.46 1.27
C PHE A 230 -30.53 -8.07 0.98
N ASN A 231 -30.97 -7.77 -0.24
CA ASN A 231 -31.73 -6.54 -0.55
C ASN A 231 -33.21 -6.64 -0.15
N THR A 232 -33.71 -5.78 0.73
CA THR A 232 -35.11 -5.87 1.22
C THR A 232 -36.14 -5.55 0.14
N THR A 233 -35.87 -4.54 -0.67
CA THR A 233 -36.78 -4.05 -1.71
C THR A 233 -36.01 -3.80 -2.99
N LEU A 234 -36.73 -3.83 -4.12
CA LEU A 234 -36.23 -3.34 -5.39
C LEU A 234 -36.51 -1.83 -5.46
N PRO A 235 -35.53 -0.99 -5.83
CA PRO A 235 -35.78 0.44 -6.02
C PRO A 235 -36.85 0.69 -7.08
N ALA A 236 -37.65 1.76 -6.89
CA ALA A 236 -38.69 2.15 -7.83
C ALA A 236 -38.08 2.42 -9.23
N LYS A 237 -38.84 2.11 -10.29
CA LYS A 237 -38.42 2.47 -11.66
C LYS A 237 -38.52 3.99 -11.82
N ILE A 238 -37.38 4.68 -11.81
CA ILE A 238 -37.32 6.11 -12.08
C ILE A 238 -36.69 6.27 -13.46
N SER A 239 -37.42 6.87 -14.41
CA SER A 239 -36.86 7.14 -15.73
C SER A 239 -35.72 8.15 -15.61
N PRO A 240 -34.49 7.86 -16.09
CA PRO A 240 -33.36 8.80 -16.03
C PRO A 240 -33.59 10.11 -16.80
N GLN A 241 -34.63 10.14 -17.65
CA GLN A 241 -34.97 11.25 -18.54
C GLN A 241 -36.09 12.16 -18.00
N GLU A 242 -36.78 11.75 -16.93
CA GLU A 242 -37.87 12.51 -16.32
C GLU A 242 -37.37 13.27 -15.08
N PRO A 243 -37.75 14.56 -14.89
CA PRO A 243 -37.44 15.29 -13.67
C PRO A 243 -38.14 14.64 -12.47
N LEU A 244 -37.41 14.44 -11.38
CA LEU A 244 -37.98 13.95 -10.11
C LEU A 244 -38.70 15.12 -9.43
N ASP A 245 -40.00 14.97 -9.21
CA ASP A 245 -40.81 15.95 -8.48
C ASP A 245 -40.55 15.78 -6.97
N LEU A 246 -39.79 16.71 -6.40
CA LEU A 246 -39.32 16.64 -5.01
C LEU A 246 -40.40 17.00 -3.97
N GLU A 247 -41.60 17.39 -4.41
CA GLU A 247 -42.71 17.78 -3.52
C GLU A 247 -43.56 16.60 -3.01
N ALA A 248 -43.37 15.38 -3.52
CA ALA A 248 -44.16 14.22 -3.12
C ALA A 248 -43.59 13.40 -1.95
N ALA A 249 -42.50 13.85 -1.30
CA ALA A 249 -41.79 13.09 -0.28
C ALA A 249 -41.53 13.85 1.05
N PHE A 250 -42.39 14.82 1.39
CA PHE A 250 -42.46 15.42 2.72
C PHE A 250 -43.83 15.19 3.36
#